data_AF-A0A0R3Q7Y6-F1
#
_entry.id   AF-A0A0R3Q7Y6-F1
#
_cell.length_a   1.000
_cell.length_b   1.000
_cell.length_c   1.000
_cell.angle_alpha   90.00
_cell.angle_beta   90.00
_cell.angle_gamma   90.00
#
_symmetry.space_group_name_H-M   'P 1'
#
loop_
_entity.id
_entity.type
_entity.pdbx_description
1 polymer ?
#
loop_
_entity_poly.entity_id
_entity_poly.type
_entity_poly.pdbx_seq_one_letter_code
_entity_poly.pdbx_strand_id
1 'polypeptide(L)'
;MYSLLTFTLFFLLRIYHIWAAYFSQFSLREPEHDPCYDNAGRPIRCVPDFINAAFGKPVTASNTCGQYGPSRYCSLRENAMGVMEEVCNICDASSKTQSHPASHLTDLNNLQNVTCWMSEPSTEYPHNVTLTLSLGKKYELTYISVQFCNRLADSMAFYKSMDFGKTW
;
A
#
# COMPACT_ATOMS: atom_id res chain seq x y z
N MET A 1 -15.86 26.30 -25.60
CA MET A 1 -15.46 24.99 -26.18
C MET A 1 -14.24 24.38 -25.52
N TYR A 2 -13.13 25.10 -25.30
CA TYR A 2 -11.92 24.55 -24.66
C TYR A 2 -12.13 23.98 -23.25
N SER A 3 -12.95 24.62 -22.41
CA SER A 3 -13.18 24.19 -21.01
C SER A 3 -14.02 22.90 -20.87
N LEU A 4 -14.83 22.55 -21.86
CA LEU A 4 -15.61 21.31 -21.85
C LEU A 4 -14.76 20.12 -22.28
N LEU A 5 -13.85 20.35 -23.23
CA LEU A 5 -12.91 19.35 -23.75
C LEU A 5 -11.85 18.96 -22.71
N THR A 6 -11.40 19.90 -21.89
CA THR A 6 -10.50 19.59 -20.77
C THR A 6 -11.22 18.79 -19.68
N PHE A 7 -12.46 19.15 -19.36
CA PHE A 7 -13.24 18.46 -18.33
C PHE A 7 -13.56 17.00 -18.72
N THR A 8 -13.92 16.76 -19.98
CA THR A 8 -14.13 15.40 -20.50
C THR A 8 -12.83 14.59 -20.51
N LEU A 9 -11.70 15.19 -20.88
CA LEU A 9 -10.40 14.51 -20.86
C LEU A 9 -9.99 14.09 -19.44
N PHE A 10 -10.17 14.98 -18.45
CA PHE A 10 -9.92 14.67 -17.04
C PHE A 10 -10.83 13.56 -16.52
N PHE A 11 -12.11 13.56 -16.91
CA PHE A 11 -13.06 12.53 -16.51
C PHE A 11 -12.71 11.17 -17.13
N LEU A 12 -12.31 11.13 -18.41
CA LEU A 12 -11.84 9.92 -19.07
C LEU A 12 -10.54 9.39 -18.45
N LEU A 13 -9.58 10.26 -18.13
CA LEU A 13 -8.35 9.88 -17.41
C LEU A 13 -8.64 9.29 -16.03
N ARG A 14 -9.61 9.85 -15.29
CA ARG A 14 -10.07 9.30 -14.01
C ARG A 14 -10.71 7.92 -14.15
N ILE A 15 -11.55 7.72 -15.17
CA ILE A 15 -12.17 6.41 -15.45
C ILE A 15 -11.10 5.36 -15.80
N TYR A 16 -10.12 5.73 -16.63
CA TYR A 16 -8.99 4.85 -16.98
C TYR A 16 -8.17 4.45 -15.74
N HIS A 17 -7.90 5.38 -14.82
CA HIS A 17 -7.20 5.08 -13.57
C HIS A 17 -7.98 4.12 -12.65
N ILE A 18 -9.31 4.27 -12.58
CA ILE A 18 -10.17 3.38 -11.80
C ILE A 18 -10.17 1.97 -12.38
N TRP A 19 -10.17 1.83 -13.72
CA TRP A 19 -10.17 0.53 -14.38
C TRP A 19 -8.81 -0.18 -14.31
N ALA A 20 -7.70 0.56 -14.45
CA ALA A 20 -6.35 0.00 -14.33
C ALA A 20 -6.06 -0.55 -12.92
N ALA A 21 -6.61 0.07 -11.87
CA ALA A 21 -6.46 -0.40 -10.49
C ALA A 21 -7.30 -1.65 -10.15
N TYR A 22 -8.24 -2.05 -11.01
CA TYR A 22 -9.09 -3.23 -10.81
C TYR A 22 -8.42 -4.52 -11.32
N PHE A 23 -7.52 -4.43 -12.31
CA PHE A 23 -6.95 -5.57 -13.04
C PHE A 23 -5.53 -5.98 -12.63
N SER A 24 -4.91 -5.34 -11.63
CA SER A 24 -3.46 -5.45 -11.41
C SER A 24 -2.92 -6.81 -10.97
N GLN A 25 -3.76 -7.84 -10.74
CA GLN A 25 -3.28 -9.11 -10.16
C GLN A 25 -4.01 -10.39 -10.55
N PHE A 26 -5.03 -10.33 -11.39
CA PHE A 26 -5.59 -11.59 -11.91
C PHE A 26 -4.61 -12.15 -12.93
N SER A 27 -4.37 -13.46 -12.90
CA SER A 27 -3.69 -14.16 -13.98
C SER A 27 -4.35 -13.73 -15.30
N LEU A 28 -3.63 -12.99 -16.13
CA LEU A 28 -4.10 -12.56 -17.47
C LEU A 28 -4.25 -13.75 -18.43
N ARG A 29 -3.98 -14.98 -17.96
CA ARG A 29 -4.15 -16.20 -18.71
C ARG A 29 -5.56 -16.69 -18.47
N GLU A 30 -6.43 -16.42 -19.43
CA GLU A 30 -7.77 -16.99 -19.48
C GLU A 30 -7.62 -18.52 -19.48
N PRO A 31 -8.24 -19.24 -18.53
CA PRO A 31 -8.14 -20.68 -18.50
C PRO A 31 -8.83 -21.24 -19.75
N GLU A 32 -8.21 -22.23 -20.40
CA GLU A 32 -8.77 -22.85 -21.62
C GLU A 32 -10.16 -23.49 -21.37
N HIS A 33 -10.47 -23.80 -20.11
CA HIS A 33 -11.74 -24.37 -19.65
C HIS A 33 -12.17 -23.73 -18.33
N ASP A 34 -13.48 -23.58 -18.11
CA ASP A 34 -14.02 -23.02 -16.88
C ASP A 34 -13.72 -23.93 -15.67
N PRO A 35 -12.91 -23.49 -14.68
CA PRO A 35 -12.55 -24.31 -13.52
C PRO A 35 -13.74 -24.64 -12.61
N CYS A 36 -14.92 -24.03 -12.82
CA CYS A 36 -16.13 -24.32 -12.08
C CYS A 36 -16.92 -25.52 -12.64
N TYR A 37 -16.47 -26.15 -13.73
CA TYR A 37 -17.10 -27.33 -14.32
C TYR A 37 -16.10 -28.45 -14.61
N ASP A 38 -16.49 -29.70 -14.36
CA ASP A 38 -15.69 -30.86 -14.80
C ASP A 38 -15.80 -31.10 -16.31
N ASN A 39 -15.03 -32.07 -16.85
CA ASN A 39 -15.03 -32.42 -18.28
C ASN A 39 -16.39 -32.95 -18.79
N ALA A 40 -17.29 -33.36 -17.88
CA ALA A 40 -18.64 -33.81 -18.21
C ALA A 40 -19.67 -32.68 -18.11
N GLY A 41 -19.24 -31.44 -17.82
CA GLY A 41 -20.10 -30.27 -17.67
C GLY A 41 -20.85 -30.21 -16.34
N ARG A 42 -20.45 -30.99 -15.33
CA ARG A 42 -21.07 -30.93 -13.99
C ARG A 42 -20.41 -29.83 -13.15
N PRO A 43 -21.20 -29.05 -12.39
CA PRO A 43 -20.66 -27.98 -11.56
C PRO A 43 -19.82 -28.53 -10.41
N ILE A 44 -18.67 -27.92 -10.17
CA ILE A 44 -17.75 -28.22 -9.07
C ILE A 44 -17.39 -26.93 -8.31
N ARG A 45 -16.88 -27.07 -7.07
CA ARG A 45 -16.44 -25.91 -6.28
C ARG A 45 -15.16 -25.33 -6.90
N CYS A 46 -15.26 -24.11 -7.40
CA CYS A 46 -14.12 -23.28 -7.76
C CYS A 46 -13.90 -22.19 -6.70
N VAL A 47 -12.65 -21.81 -6.48
CA VAL A 47 -12.26 -20.67 -5.63
C VAL A 47 -11.28 -19.80 -6.42
N PRO A 48 -11.31 -18.47 -6.24
CA PRO A 48 -10.32 -17.60 -6.87
C PRO A 48 -8.90 -17.91 -6.42
N ASP A 49 -7.92 -17.52 -7.24
CA ASP A 49 -6.51 -17.64 -6.91
C ASP A 49 -6.13 -16.87 -5.63
N PHE A 50 -5.11 -17.37 -4.96
CA PHE A 50 -4.47 -16.68 -3.84
C PHE A 50 -3.66 -15.49 -4.35
N ILE A 51 -4.01 -14.27 -3.91
CA ILE A 51 -3.36 -13.03 -4.35
C ILE A 51 -2.97 -12.13 -3.16
N ASN A 52 -2.00 -11.25 -3.37
CA ASN A 52 -1.73 -10.14 -2.46
C ASN A 52 -2.73 -9.00 -2.71
N ALA A 53 -3.89 -9.04 -2.07
CA ALA A 53 -4.97 -8.06 -2.25
C ALA A 53 -4.58 -6.59 -2.00
N ALA A 54 -3.44 -6.32 -1.34
CA ALA A 54 -2.95 -4.97 -1.09
C ALA A 54 -2.12 -4.38 -2.24
N PHE A 55 -1.57 -5.21 -3.12
CA PHE A 55 -0.60 -4.77 -4.13
C PHE A 55 -1.18 -3.71 -5.08
N GLY A 56 -0.46 -2.61 -5.23
CA GLY A 56 -0.84 -1.45 -6.05
C GLY A 56 -2.08 -0.70 -5.56
N LYS A 57 -2.66 -1.06 -4.41
CA LYS A 57 -3.82 -0.35 -3.84
C LYS A 57 -3.35 0.87 -3.05
N PRO A 58 -4.03 2.02 -3.18
CA PRO A 58 -3.68 3.19 -2.40
C PRO A 58 -3.95 2.94 -0.91
N VAL A 59 -2.96 3.27 -0.08
CA VAL A 59 -3.09 3.30 1.38
C VAL A 59 -3.26 4.76 1.82
N THR A 60 -4.26 5.01 2.65
CA THR A 60 -4.45 6.32 3.29
C THR A 60 -3.71 6.30 4.63
N ALA A 61 -2.70 7.14 4.78
CA ALA A 61 -1.99 7.34 6.05
C ALA A 61 -2.51 8.60 6.75
N SER A 62 -2.72 8.56 8.07
CA SER A 62 -3.08 9.77 8.84
C SER A 62 -1.95 10.80 8.88
N ASN A 63 -0.72 10.34 8.70
CA ASN A 63 0.47 11.17 8.73
C ASN A 63 1.51 10.61 7.75
N THR A 64 2.29 11.48 7.11
CA THR A 64 3.42 11.10 6.25
C THR A 64 4.44 12.22 6.34
N CYS A 65 5.72 11.89 6.46
CA CYS A 65 6.76 12.88 6.65
C CYS A 65 6.90 13.81 5.42
N GLY A 66 7.45 15.01 5.64
CA GLY A 66 7.78 15.93 4.55
C GLY A 66 6.60 16.69 3.94
N GLN A 67 5.36 16.47 4.41
CA GLN A 67 4.15 17.10 3.82
C GLN A 67 4.05 18.61 4.09
N TYR A 68 4.54 19.08 5.23
CA TYR A 68 4.50 20.49 5.65
C TYR A 68 5.86 21.20 5.51
N GLY A 69 6.79 20.57 4.79
CA GLY A 69 8.17 21.02 4.64
C GLY A 69 9.17 19.91 5.00
N PRO A 70 10.47 20.11 4.72
CA PRO A 70 11.48 19.11 5.00
C PRO A 70 11.57 18.81 6.51
N SER A 71 11.46 17.53 6.88
CA SER A 71 11.55 17.07 8.26
C SER A 71 12.75 16.14 8.49
N ARG A 72 13.37 16.27 9.66
CA ARG A 72 14.55 15.46 10.03
C ARG A 72 14.10 14.19 10.72
N TYR A 73 14.57 13.04 10.26
CA TYR A 73 14.38 11.76 10.93
C TYR A 73 15.73 11.07 11.15
N CYS A 74 15.81 10.21 12.17
CA CYS A 74 17.01 9.46 12.49
C CYS A 74 16.69 7.96 12.59
N SER A 75 17.59 7.13 12.09
CA SER A 75 17.50 5.67 12.20
C SER A 75 18.80 5.10 12.74
N LEU A 76 18.71 4.02 13.52
CA LEU A 76 19.88 3.31 14.01
C LEU A 76 20.33 2.33 12.93
N ARG A 77 21.56 2.48 12.45
CA ARG A 77 22.19 1.59 11.48
C ARG A 77 23.41 0.95 12.12
N GLU A 78 23.62 -0.33 11.86
CA GLU A 78 24.83 -1.02 12.27
C GLU A 78 25.96 -0.66 11.30
N ASN A 79 27.09 -0.18 11.84
CA ASN A 79 28.26 0.13 11.03
C ASN A 79 29.12 -1.12 10.78
N ALA A 80 30.18 -1.00 9.98
CA ALA A 80 31.06 -2.12 9.61
C ALA A 80 31.77 -2.80 10.80
N MET A 81 31.78 -2.16 11.97
CA MET A 81 32.36 -2.69 13.21
C MET A 81 31.30 -3.29 14.16
N GLY A 82 30.05 -3.42 13.72
CA GLY A 82 28.95 -3.93 14.53
C GLY A 82 28.43 -2.95 15.58
N VAL A 83 28.82 -1.67 15.49
CA VAL A 83 28.37 -0.64 16.42
C VAL A 83 27.14 0.04 15.85
N MET A 84 26.10 0.17 16.67
CA MET A 84 24.87 0.89 16.31
C MET A 84 25.14 2.40 16.29
N GLU A 85 24.97 3.02 15.13
CA GLU A 85 25.14 4.45 14.89
C GLU A 85 23.79 5.07 14.50
N GLU A 86 23.48 6.24 15.08
CA GLU A 86 22.31 7.01 14.70
C GLU A 86 22.62 7.85 13.46
N VAL A 87 21.98 7.53 12.34
CA VAL A 87 22.12 8.25 11.07
C VAL A 87 20.85 9.05 10.81
N CYS A 88 21.01 10.37 10.68
CA CYS A 88 19.88 11.27 10.44
C CYS A 88 19.84 11.74 8.99
N ASN A 89 18.65 11.71 8.40
CA ASN A 89 18.36 12.15 7.05
C ASN A 89 17.20 13.15 7.05
N ILE A 90 16.92 13.73 5.88
CA ILE A 90 15.80 14.64 5.66
C ILE A 90 14.75 13.90 4.83
N CYS A 91 13.51 13.95 5.30
CA CYS A 91 12.33 13.60 4.53
C CYS A 91 11.71 14.85 3.93
N ASP A 92 11.51 14.85 2.62
CA ASP A 92 10.91 15.98 1.91
C ASP A 92 9.97 15.44 0.83
N ALA A 93 8.67 15.71 0.97
CA ALA A 93 7.67 15.24 0.03
C ALA A 93 7.78 15.91 -1.36
N SER A 94 8.47 17.06 -1.45
CA SER A 94 8.73 17.74 -2.72
C SER A 94 9.86 17.10 -3.53
N SER A 95 10.71 16.30 -2.88
CA SER A 95 11.88 15.67 -3.48
C SER A 95 11.66 14.17 -3.69
N LYS A 96 11.82 13.69 -4.93
CA LYS A 96 11.60 12.27 -5.27
C LYS A 96 12.56 11.33 -4.52
N THR A 97 13.78 11.76 -4.23
CA THR A 97 14.80 10.94 -3.56
C THR A 97 14.68 10.94 -2.04
N GLN A 98 13.94 11.90 -1.47
CA GLN A 98 13.77 12.07 -0.02
C GLN A 98 12.31 11.91 0.43
N SER A 99 11.41 11.61 -0.51
CA SER A 99 10.00 11.39 -0.22
C SER A 99 9.75 9.94 0.15
N HIS A 100 8.87 9.75 1.13
CA HIS A 100 8.48 8.44 1.64
C HIS A 100 6.95 8.26 1.60
N PRO A 101 6.31 8.35 0.41
CA PRO A 101 4.86 8.31 0.26
C PRO A 101 4.25 6.95 0.64
N ALA A 102 2.97 6.96 1.04
CA ALA A 102 2.23 5.75 1.40
C ALA A 102 2.10 4.72 0.25
N SER A 103 2.34 5.13 -1.00
CA SER A 103 2.39 4.21 -2.14
C SER A 103 3.52 3.16 -2.03
N HIS A 104 4.58 3.45 -1.28
CA HIS A 104 5.67 2.51 -0.99
C HIS A 104 5.28 1.36 -0.05
N LEU A 105 4.05 1.34 0.49
CA LEU A 105 3.57 0.23 1.32
C LEU A 105 3.09 -0.97 0.48
N THR A 106 2.76 -0.71 -0.78
CA THR A 106 2.01 -1.64 -1.64
C THR A 106 2.63 -1.75 -3.03
N ASP A 107 3.80 -1.17 -3.26
CA ASP A 107 4.54 -1.26 -4.51
C ASP A 107 5.26 -2.62 -4.64
N LEU A 108 6.08 -2.75 -5.68
CA LEU A 108 6.88 -3.94 -5.90
C LEU A 108 8.03 -3.99 -4.89
N ASN A 109 7.94 -4.91 -3.94
CA ASN A 109 9.03 -5.14 -2.99
C ASN A 109 10.23 -5.80 -3.68
N ASN A 110 11.30 -5.04 -3.88
CA ASN A 110 12.59 -5.53 -4.37
C ASN A 110 13.63 -5.50 -3.25
N LEU A 111 14.16 -6.67 -2.87
CA LEU A 111 15.15 -6.80 -1.79
C LEU A 111 16.44 -5.99 -2.02
N GLN A 112 16.79 -5.70 -3.28
CA GLN A 112 17.96 -4.88 -3.61
C GLN A 112 17.68 -3.37 -3.55
N ASN A 113 16.42 -2.97 -3.65
CA ASN A 113 16.01 -1.57 -3.65
C ASN A 113 14.67 -1.42 -2.92
N VAL A 114 14.76 -1.50 -1.59
CA VAL A 114 13.59 -1.41 -0.71
C VAL A 114 13.10 0.03 -0.64
N THR A 115 11.80 0.20 -0.87
CA THR A 115 11.08 1.45 -0.69
C THR A 115 10.35 1.42 0.64
N CYS A 116 10.24 2.58 1.29
CA CYS A 116 9.65 2.70 2.62
C CYS A 116 8.76 3.92 2.66
N TRP A 117 7.58 3.75 3.26
CA TRP A 117 6.77 4.85 3.77
C TRP A 117 7.27 5.25 5.16
N MET A 118 7.15 6.53 5.50
CA MET A 118 7.54 7.05 6.80
C MET A 118 6.55 8.09 7.31
N SER A 119 6.19 7.99 8.60
CA SER A 119 5.50 9.04 9.32
C SER A 119 6.49 10.13 9.78
N GLU A 120 5.95 11.29 10.11
CA GLU A 120 6.62 12.35 10.82
C GLU A 120 7.05 11.86 12.22
N PRO A 121 8.28 12.14 12.66
CA PRO A 121 8.70 11.83 14.02
C PRO A 121 7.92 12.68 15.02
N SER A 122 7.43 12.06 16.09
CA SER A 122 6.75 12.74 17.19
C SER A 122 7.27 12.22 18.52
N THR A 123 7.47 13.13 19.47
CA THR A 123 7.77 12.83 20.88
C THR A 123 6.53 12.93 21.76
N GLU A 124 5.38 13.29 21.19
CA GLU A 124 4.13 13.44 21.92
C GLU A 124 3.52 12.07 22.25
N TYR A 125 2.98 11.93 23.46
CA TYR A 125 2.23 10.75 23.88
C TYR A 125 0.90 11.17 24.52
N PRO A 126 -0.25 10.62 24.09
CA PRO A 126 -0.41 9.58 23.07
C PRO A 126 -0.35 10.14 21.64
N HIS A 127 0.45 9.52 20.78
CA HIS A 127 0.47 9.78 19.34
C HIS A 127 0.19 8.49 18.57
N ASN A 128 -0.80 8.51 17.68
CA ASN A 128 -1.18 7.37 16.86
C ASN A 128 -1.05 7.70 15.36
N VAL A 129 -0.53 6.72 14.61
CA VAL A 129 -0.52 6.79 13.16
C VAL A 129 -1.37 5.65 12.63
N THR A 130 -2.29 5.96 11.73
CA THR A 130 -3.21 4.98 11.14
C THR A 130 -2.91 4.81 9.66
N LEU A 131 -2.87 3.56 9.23
CA LEU A 131 -2.76 3.16 7.83
C LEU A 131 -4.04 2.43 7.45
N THR A 132 -4.76 2.97 6.47
CA THR A 132 -6.06 2.45 6.05
C THR A 132 -5.98 1.98 4.60
N LEU A 133 -6.21 0.69 4.40
CA LEU A 133 -6.25 0.04 3.08
C LEU A 133 -7.67 -0.42 2.76
N SER A 134 -8.26 0.15 1.72
CA SER A 134 -9.58 -0.23 1.22
C SER A 134 -9.47 -1.24 0.08
N LEU A 135 -9.86 -2.49 0.34
CA LEU A 135 -9.76 -3.58 -0.64
C LEU A 135 -10.83 -3.52 -1.75
N GLY A 136 -11.93 -2.78 -1.54
CA GLY A 136 -13.01 -2.58 -2.52
C GLY A 136 -13.95 -3.76 -2.73
N LYS A 137 -13.63 -4.95 -2.20
CA LYS A 137 -14.50 -6.13 -2.14
C LYS A 137 -14.20 -6.95 -0.88
N LYS A 138 -15.05 -7.94 -0.58
CA LYS A 138 -14.81 -8.88 0.53
C LYS A 138 -13.75 -9.89 0.13
N TYR A 139 -12.82 -10.16 1.04
CA TYR A 139 -11.76 -11.15 0.91
C TYR A 139 -11.76 -12.08 2.12
N GLU A 140 -11.44 -13.34 1.89
CA GLU A 140 -11.05 -14.27 2.94
C GLU A 140 -9.52 -14.13 3.14
N LEU A 141 -9.14 -13.40 4.20
CA LEU A 141 -7.72 -13.13 4.48
C LEU A 141 -7.07 -14.33 5.17
N THR A 142 -5.96 -14.81 4.61
CA THR A 142 -5.13 -15.84 5.25
C THR A 142 -4.10 -15.23 6.21
N TYR A 143 -3.44 -14.14 5.81
CA TYR A 143 -2.47 -13.44 6.65
C TYR A 143 -2.40 -11.95 6.31
N ILE A 144 -1.85 -11.18 7.24
CA ILE A 144 -1.38 -9.80 7.04
C ILE A 144 0.10 -9.82 7.39
N SER A 145 0.94 -9.27 6.51
CA SER A 145 2.39 -9.19 6.70
C SER A 145 2.83 -7.74 6.55
N VAL A 146 3.63 -7.25 7.50
CA VAL A 146 4.18 -5.90 7.51
C VAL A 146 5.68 -6.00 7.72
N GLN A 147 6.44 -5.38 6.82
CA GLN A 147 7.90 -5.29 6.92
C GLN A 147 8.27 -3.85 7.33
N PHE A 148 9.08 -3.73 8.38
CA PHE A 148 9.51 -2.44 8.89
C PHE A 148 10.92 -2.11 8.40
N CYS A 149 11.13 -0.88 7.95
CA CYS A 149 12.44 -0.39 7.54
C CYS A 149 13.27 0.14 8.71
N ASN A 150 12.57 0.63 9.74
CA ASN A 150 13.15 1.21 10.96
C ASN A 150 12.65 0.40 12.18
N ARG A 151 12.86 0.93 13.38
CA ARG A 151 12.35 0.34 14.62
C ARG A 151 10.84 0.05 14.54
N LEU A 152 10.45 -1.05 15.17
CA LEU A 152 9.06 -1.41 15.37
C LEU A 152 8.40 -0.40 16.32
N ALA A 153 7.09 -0.21 16.16
CA ALA A 153 6.31 0.53 17.14
C ALA A 153 6.26 -0.24 18.47
N ASP A 154 6.27 0.47 19.59
CA ASP A 154 6.14 -0.12 20.94
C ASP A 154 4.81 -0.85 21.12
N SER A 155 3.78 -0.40 20.40
CA SER A 155 2.46 -1.04 20.38
C SER A 155 1.80 -0.84 19.02
N MET A 156 1.16 -1.88 18.51
CA MET A 156 0.40 -1.83 17.26
C MET A 156 -0.86 -2.66 17.35
N ALA A 157 -1.89 -2.27 16.60
CA ALA A 157 -3.15 -3.00 16.50
C ALA A 157 -3.60 -3.10 15.05
N PHE A 158 -4.22 -4.22 14.69
CA PHE A 158 -4.85 -4.44 13.39
C PHE A 158 -6.37 -4.50 13.56
N TYR A 159 -7.06 -3.69 12.76
CA TYR A 159 -8.53 -3.66 12.69
C TYR A 159 -8.97 -4.10 11.30
N LYS A 160 -10.21 -4.60 11.18
CA LYS A 160 -10.77 -4.99 9.89
C LYS A 160 -12.24 -4.64 9.80
N SER A 161 -12.63 -4.10 8.65
CA SER A 161 -14.03 -3.82 8.35
C SER A 161 -14.63 -4.89 7.43
N MET A 162 -15.83 -5.37 7.78
CA MET A 162 -16.63 -6.27 6.94
C MET A 162 -17.73 -5.55 6.14
N ASP A 163 -17.86 -4.23 6.32
CA ASP A 163 -18.94 -3.39 5.80
C ASP A 163 -18.44 -2.13 5.07
N PHE A 164 -17.23 -2.22 4.49
CA PHE A 164 -16.60 -1.18 3.68
C PHE A 164 -16.25 0.11 4.46
N GLY A 165 -15.81 -0.05 5.71
CA GLY A 165 -15.27 1.02 6.55
C GLY A 165 -16.30 1.75 7.40
N LYS A 166 -17.53 1.22 7.54
CA LYS A 166 -18.54 1.79 8.44
C LYS A 166 -18.26 1.38 9.89
N THR A 167 -17.81 0.15 10.09
CA THR A 167 -17.35 -0.40 11.38
C THR A 167 -15.99 -1.09 11.23
N TRP A 168 -15.23 -1.20 12.32
CA TRP A 168 -13.83 -1.63 12.36
C TRP A 168 -13.55 -2.65 13.47
#